data_AF-F5YE53-F1
#
_entry.id   AF-F5YE53-F1
#
_cell.length_a   1.000
_cell.length_b   1.000
_cell.length_c   1.000
_cell.angle_alpha   90.00
_cell.angle_beta   90.00
_cell.angle_gamma   90.00
#
_symmetry.space_group_name_H-M   'P 1'
#
loop_
_entity.id
_entity.type
_entity.pdbx_description
1 polymer ?
#
loop_
_entity_poly.entity_id
_entity_poly.type
_entity_poly.pdbx_seq_one_letter_code
_entity_poly.pdbx_strand_id
1 'polypeptide(L)'
;MARGEAITARVEAIAAGGAGFARHEGRSVFAELTAPGDLARLRISEEKRGWIKAELEEIIEPSPLRVNAPCPLYARCGGCSLQHLAYDAQIKAKETILKDSLARIGGIEAPKIRVEPSAPFGYRNRVQFHCFPEDRRKLGFMQRKGIEILPLKECPVADMGINNALKEGRIVPPPQKDRFTVYSRGGTFLSEGGQSRGKVSLLGKEILMDAQVFFQSNAAMLETLLEDLQAIAEKADHELPMGDMYCGVGTFANFLGGPFPSLDLLEENKAALALARENARGQECRFYAISDDAWVKSRLHKENWGFMVIDPPRQGLSALMRSYLAEKGPPLLAYVSCDPATLARDSKELARGGYALKELSLYDFYPQTAHIESLSVFSRNGGSDEG
;
A
#
# COMPACT_ATOMS: atom_id res chain seq x y z
N MET A 1 11.19 -32.21 -11.56
CA MET A 1 10.77 -32.57 -10.19
C MET A 1 9.27 -32.67 -10.22
N ALA A 2 8.67 -33.75 -9.74
CA ALA A 2 7.24 -33.98 -9.89
C ALA A 2 6.43 -33.19 -8.85
N ARG A 3 5.18 -32.82 -9.19
CA ARG A 3 4.24 -32.30 -8.19
C ARG A 3 4.04 -33.33 -7.08
N GLY A 4 4.13 -32.91 -5.82
CA GLY A 4 4.05 -33.79 -4.65
C GLY A 4 5.39 -34.31 -4.14
N GLU A 5 6.48 -34.13 -4.89
CA GLU A 5 7.84 -34.43 -4.44
C GLU A 5 8.27 -33.43 -3.35
N ALA A 6 9.03 -33.89 -2.36
CA ALA A 6 9.58 -33.04 -1.30
C ALA A 6 11.08 -32.80 -1.54
N ILE A 7 11.50 -31.54 -1.48
CA ILE A 7 12.89 -31.12 -1.61
C ILE A 7 13.35 -30.49 -0.30
N THR A 8 14.64 -30.60 0.01
CA THR A 8 15.26 -29.88 1.13
C THR A 8 16.05 -28.70 0.59
N ALA A 9 15.75 -27.50 1.05
CA ALA A 9 16.42 -26.29 0.61
C ALA A 9 16.64 -25.32 1.77
N ARG A 10 17.74 -24.56 1.68
CA ARG A 10 18.00 -23.45 2.59
C ARG A 10 17.42 -22.17 2.01
N VAL A 11 16.61 -21.47 2.78
CA VAL A 11 15.97 -20.22 2.36
C VAL A 11 16.98 -19.08 2.45
N GLU A 12 17.11 -18.32 1.38
CA GLU A 12 18.12 -17.28 1.20
C GLU A 12 17.57 -15.89 1.53
N ALA A 13 16.31 -15.63 1.16
CA ALA A 13 15.69 -14.31 1.27
C ALA A 13 14.16 -14.39 1.31
N ILE A 14 13.50 -13.27 1.50
CA ILE A 14 12.06 -13.11 1.24
C ILE A 14 11.90 -12.45 -0.13
N ALA A 15 11.08 -13.03 -0.99
CA ALA A 15 10.70 -12.47 -2.28
C ALA A 15 9.52 -11.50 -2.16
N ALA A 16 9.32 -10.67 -3.20
CA ALA A 16 8.11 -9.88 -3.36
C ALA A 16 6.86 -10.77 -3.21
N GLY A 17 5.89 -10.35 -2.39
CA GLY A 17 4.71 -11.14 -2.02
C GLY A 17 4.89 -12.01 -0.76
N GLY A 18 6.09 -12.08 -0.17
CA GLY A 18 6.30 -12.63 1.17
C GLY A 18 6.61 -14.12 1.25
N ALA A 19 6.81 -14.79 0.11
CA ALA A 19 7.34 -16.14 0.09
C ALA A 19 8.86 -16.11 0.34
N GLY A 20 9.37 -17.08 1.10
CA GLY A 20 10.80 -17.34 1.15
C GLY A 20 11.30 -17.82 -0.20
N PHE A 21 12.49 -17.37 -0.58
CA PHE A 21 13.19 -17.70 -1.80
C PHE A 21 14.38 -18.60 -1.49
N ALA A 22 14.53 -19.68 -2.26
CA ALA A 22 15.69 -20.55 -2.21
C ALA A 22 16.11 -20.95 -3.63
N ARG A 23 17.37 -21.34 -3.81
CA ARG A 23 17.83 -22.02 -5.02
C ARG A 23 18.02 -23.52 -4.75
N HIS A 24 17.46 -24.35 -5.63
CA HIS A 24 17.64 -25.79 -5.57
C HIS A 24 17.87 -26.31 -6.99
N GLU A 25 19.00 -26.97 -7.23
CA GLU A 25 19.42 -27.50 -8.54
C GLU A 25 19.30 -26.48 -9.69
N GLY A 26 19.74 -25.24 -9.44
CA GLY A 26 19.69 -24.16 -10.43
C GLY A 26 18.30 -23.55 -10.68
N ARG A 27 17.28 -23.95 -9.92
CA ARG A 27 15.90 -23.44 -10.04
C ARG A 27 15.53 -22.56 -8.87
N SER A 28 14.67 -21.57 -9.12
CA SER A 28 14.10 -20.71 -8.08
C SER A 28 12.94 -21.42 -7.39
N VAL A 29 12.98 -21.52 -6.06
CA VAL A 29 11.94 -22.13 -5.23
C VAL A 29 11.33 -21.05 -4.35
N PHE A 30 9.99 -20.98 -4.34
CA PHE A 30 9.23 -20.04 -3.51
C PHE A 30 8.34 -20.79 -2.53
N ALA A 31 8.51 -20.54 -1.23
CA ALA A 31 7.75 -21.19 -0.17
C ALA A 31 7.29 -20.18 0.90
N GLU A 32 5.99 -20.04 1.09
CA GLU A 32 5.43 -19.21 2.16
C GLU A 32 5.73 -19.80 3.55
N LEU A 33 5.68 -18.95 4.59
CA LEU A 33 5.90 -19.33 6.00
C LEU A 33 7.33 -19.79 6.34
N THR A 34 8.27 -19.52 5.43
CA THR A 34 9.70 -19.74 5.63
C THR A 34 10.44 -18.41 5.78
N ALA A 35 11.51 -18.43 6.58
CA ALA A 35 12.37 -17.30 6.90
C ALA A 35 13.77 -17.49 6.29
N PRO A 36 14.48 -16.40 5.94
CA PRO A 36 15.88 -16.47 5.52
C PRO A 36 16.72 -17.18 6.59
N GLY A 37 17.50 -18.17 6.17
CA GLY A 37 18.31 -19.02 7.03
C GLY A 37 17.70 -20.39 7.34
N ASP A 38 16.39 -20.58 7.18
CA ASP A 38 15.74 -21.87 7.44
C ASP A 38 16.31 -22.96 6.54
N LEU A 39 16.59 -24.13 7.12
CA LEU A 39 16.64 -25.38 6.37
C LEU A 39 15.26 -26.03 6.46
N ALA A 40 14.58 -26.16 5.32
CA ALA A 40 13.19 -26.61 5.30
C ALA A 40 12.97 -27.75 4.29
N ARG A 41 12.07 -28.67 4.65
CA ARG A 41 11.48 -29.64 3.75
C ARG A 41 10.25 -29.03 3.09
N LEU A 42 10.29 -28.94 1.76
CA LEU A 42 9.33 -28.21 0.94
C LEU A 42 8.69 -29.15 -0.07
N ARG A 43 7.37 -29.31 -0.04
CA ARG A 43 6.63 -30.10 -1.02
C ARG A 43 6.22 -29.27 -2.22
N ILE A 44 6.59 -29.73 -3.41
CA ILE A 44 6.30 -29.05 -4.66
C ILE A 44 4.80 -29.05 -4.93
N SER A 45 4.23 -27.85 -5.05
CA SER A 45 2.81 -27.64 -5.33
C SER A 45 2.54 -27.22 -6.77
N GLU A 46 3.43 -26.44 -7.37
CA GLU A 46 3.36 -25.99 -8.76
C GLU A 46 4.76 -25.89 -9.37
N GLU A 47 4.91 -26.34 -10.61
CA GLU A 47 6.16 -26.30 -11.36
C GLU A 47 5.96 -25.52 -12.67
N LYS A 48 6.85 -24.56 -12.96
CA LYS A 48 6.97 -23.91 -14.26
C LYS A 48 8.41 -23.88 -14.74
N ARG A 49 8.61 -23.43 -15.99
CA ARG A 49 9.94 -23.23 -16.57
C ARG A 49 10.71 -22.20 -15.73
N GLY A 50 11.80 -22.66 -15.09
CA GLY A 50 12.72 -21.82 -14.30
C GLY A 50 12.33 -21.60 -12.83
N TRP A 51 11.09 -21.89 -12.42
CA TRP A 51 10.68 -21.71 -11.02
C TRP A 51 9.69 -22.75 -10.51
N ILE A 52 9.66 -22.91 -9.19
CA ILE A 52 8.84 -23.85 -8.44
C ILE A 52 8.16 -23.10 -7.30
N LYS A 53 6.87 -23.36 -7.08
CA LYS A 53 6.24 -23.06 -5.79
C LYS A 53 6.16 -24.34 -4.98
N ALA A 54 6.47 -24.20 -3.70
CA ALA A 54 6.42 -25.29 -2.75
C ALA A 54 5.68 -24.85 -1.47
N GLU A 55 5.17 -25.84 -0.76
CA GLU A 55 4.53 -25.70 0.54
C GLU A 55 5.50 -26.20 1.61
N LEU A 56 5.61 -25.45 2.71
CA LEU A 56 6.40 -25.86 3.85
C LEU A 56 5.78 -27.11 4.50
N GLU A 57 6.52 -28.21 4.55
CA GLU A 57 6.15 -29.41 5.31
C GLU A 57 6.76 -29.38 6.71
N GLU A 58 8.05 -29.08 6.80
CA GLU A 58 8.81 -29.15 8.05
C GLU A 58 9.98 -28.15 8.04
N ILE A 59 10.23 -27.52 9.18
CA ILE A 59 11.46 -26.76 9.43
C ILE A 59 12.44 -27.72 10.11
N ILE A 60 13.51 -28.07 9.40
CA ILE A 60 14.57 -28.97 9.88
C ILE A 60 15.52 -28.20 10.80
N GLU A 61 15.95 -27.01 10.37
CA GLU A 61 16.76 -26.08 11.18
C GLU A 61 16.11 -24.69 11.12
N PRO A 62 15.55 -24.18 12.23
CA PRO A 62 14.94 -22.86 12.26
C PRO A 62 16.00 -21.76 12.21
N SER A 63 15.75 -20.74 11.40
CA SER A 63 16.54 -19.51 11.38
C SER A 63 16.48 -18.78 12.72
N PRO A 64 17.58 -18.14 13.16
CA PRO A 64 17.58 -17.25 14.33
C PRO A 64 16.70 -16.00 14.13
N LEU A 65 16.30 -15.71 12.89
CA LEU A 65 15.39 -14.60 12.57
C LEU A 65 13.92 -14.95 12.83
N ARG A 66 13.60 -16.20 13.18
CA ARG A 66 12.22 -16.61 13.47
C ARG A 66 11.77 -16.11 14.84
N VAL A 67 10.49 -15.76 14.91
CA VAL A 67 9.78 -15.47 16.17
C VAL A 67 8.48 -16.27 16.22
N ASN A 68 7.95 -16.46 17.42
CA ASN A 68 6.63 -17.04 17.58
C ASN A 68 5.58 -16.04 17.12
N ALA A 69 4.75 -16.43 16.15
CA ALA A 69 3.66 -15.59 15.67
C ALA A 69 2.60 -15.43 16.77
N PRO A 70 2.25 -14.20 17.19
CA PRO A 70 1.31 -14.00 18.28
C PRO A 70 -0.15 -14.27 17.90
N CYS A 71 -0.49 -14.25 16.61
CA CYS A 71 -1.86 -14.53 16.17
C CYS A 71 -2.14 -16.04 16.14
N PRO A 72 -3.17 -16.55 16.82
CA PRO A 72 -3.52 -17.96 16.80
C PRO A 72 -4.04 -18.45 15.45
N LEU A 73 -4.47 -17.53 14.57
CA LEU A 73 -4.89 -17.83 13.20
C LEU A 73 -3.75 -17.65 12.19
N TYR A 74 -2.53 -17.36 12.62
CA TYR A 74 -1.39 -17.24 11.73
C TYR A 74 -1.14 -18.55 10.97
N ALA A 75 -0.48 -18.47 9.80
CA ALA A 75 -0.40 -19.52 8.78
C ALA A 75 -1.73 -19.89 8.09
N ARG A 76 -2.87 -19.87 8.79
CA ARG A 76 -4.19 -20.20 8.21
C ARG A 76 -4.91 -18.99 7.64
N CYS A 77 -4.89 -17.85 8.30
CA CYS A 77 -5.55 -16.61 7.85
C CYS A 77 -4.81 -15.98 6.66
N GLY A 78 -5.56 -15.47 5.68
CA GLY A 78 -5.02 -14.76 4.52
C GLY A 78 -4.49 -13.35 4.81
N GLY A 79 -4.60 -12.84 6.04
CA GLY A 79 -4.30 -11.45 6.37
C GLY A 79 -2.82 -11.11 6.54
N CYS A 80 -2.06 -11.90 7.33
CA CYS A 80 -0.65 -11.64 7.63
C CYS A 80 0.24 -12.71 6.99
N SER A 81 1.40 -12.33 6.46
CA SER A 81 2.34 -13.26 5.79
C SER A 81 3.67 -13.41 6.51
N LEU A 82 4.05 -12.51 7.42
CA LEU A 82 5.42 -12.43 7.98
C LEU A 82 5.51 -12.52 9.53
N GLN A 83 4.44 -12.84 10.27
CA GLN A 83 4.52 -12.90 11.75
C GLN A 83 5.52 -13.92 12.31
N HIS A 84 5.96 -14.91 11.52
CA HIS A 84 7.03 -15.82 11.94
C HIS A 84 8.43 -15.22 11.83
N LEU A 85 8.58 -14.00 11.30
CA LEU A 85 9.85 -13.33 11.06
C LEU A 85 9.98 -12.14 12.02
N ALA A 86 11.14 -12.01 12.68
CA ALA A 86 11.44 -10.87 13.54
C ALA A 86 11.22 -9.54 12.78
N TYR A 87 10.71 -8.53 13.48
CA TYR A 87 10.24 -7.30 12.82
C TYR A 87 11.33 -6.59 12.02
N ASP A 88 12.54 -6.47 12.57
CA ASP A 88 13.68 -5.87 11.87
C ASP A 88 14.06 -6.64 10.59
N ALA A 89 13.88 -7.97 10.59
CA ALA A 89 14.09 -8.80 9.41
C ALA A 89 12.97 -8.63 8.38
N GLN A 90 11.73 -8.33 8.79
CA GLN A 90 10.65 -7.93 7.88
C GLN A 90 11.01 -6.62 7.17
N ILE A 91 11.42 -5.61 7.94
CA ILE A 91 11.85 -4.32 7.41
C ILE A 91 13.01 -4.49 6.43
N LYS A 92 14.02 -5.28 6.80
CA LYS A 92 15.18 -5.52 5.93
C LYS A 92 14.81 -6.21 4.63
N ALA A 93 13.90 -7.16 4.68
CA ALA A 93 13.36 -7.82 3.49
C ALA A 93 12.64 -6.82 2.57
N LYS A 94 11.76 -5.97 3.12
CA LYS A 94 11.03 -4.97 2.35
C LYS A 94 11.96 -3.93 1.70
N GLU A 95 12.94 -3.44 2.44
CA GLU A 95 13.99 -2.54 1.93
C GLU A 95 14.73 -3.17 0.75
N THR A 96 15.13 -4.44 0.89
CA THR A 96 15.85 -5.18 -0.16
C THR A 96 14.99 -5.37 -1.41
N ILE A 97 13.71 -5.73 -1.24
CA ILE A 97 12.78 -5.90 -2.37
C ILE A 97 12.57 -4.59 -3.13
N LEU A 98 12.41 -3.46 -2.42
CA LEU A 98 12.24 -2.14 -3.03
C LEU A 98 13.49 -1.76 -3.84
N LYS A 99 14.68 -1.90 -3.24
CA LYS A 99 15.96 -1.63 -3.90
C LYS A 99 16.17 -2.51 -5.13
N ASP A 100 15.96 -3.82 -5.01
CA ASP A 100 16.15 -4.77 -6.11
C ASP A 100 15.17 -4.52 -7.26
N SER A 101 13.94 -4.11 -6.96
CA SER A 101 12.93 -3.79 -7.98
C SER A 101 13.35 -2.59 -8.83
N LEU A 102 13.77 -1.49 -8.19
CA LEU A 102 14.28 -0.30 -8.89
C LEU A 102 15.50 -0.62 -9.76
N ALA A 103 16.45 -1.38 -9.22
CA ALA A 103 17.65 -1.75 -9.96
C ALA A 103 17.35 -2.69 -11.15
N ARG A 104 16.59 -3.77 -10.94
CA ARG A 104 16.39 -4.82 -11.96
C ARG A 104 15.32 -4.46 -12.99
N ILE A 105 14.22 -3.82 -12.59
CA ILE A 105 13.10 -3.49 -13.47
C ILE A 105 13.27 -2.06 -14.00
N GLY A 106 13.55 -1.14 -13.09
CA GLY A 106 13.70 0.29 -13.42
C GLY A 106 15.00 0.60 -14.14
N GLY A 107 16.07 -0.15 -13.88
CA GLY A 107 17.42 0.21 -14.31
C GLY A 107 17.91 1.49 -13.64
N ILE A 108 17.39 1.79 -12.45
CA ILE A 108 17.68 3.00 -11.68
C ILE A 108 18.41 2.59 -10.41
N GLU A 109 19.52 3.27 -10.11
CA GLU A 109 20.18 3.13 -8.83
C GLU A 109 19.33 3.83 -7.75
N ALA A 110 18.85 3.05 -6.79
CA ALA A 110 18.08 3.60 -5.68
C ALA A 110 18.99 4.46 -4.79
N PRO A 111 18.59 5.70 -4.42
CA PRO A 111 19.29 6.46 -3.39
C PRO A 111 19.18 5.74 -2.04
N LYS A 112 19.85 6.26 -1.02
CA LYS A 112 19.73 5.73 0.34
C LYS A 112 18.25 5.74 0.76
N ILE A 113 17.72 4.57 1.09
CA ILE A 113 16.33 4.40 1.49
C ILE A 113 16.18 4.86 2.94
N ARG A 114 15.33 5.86 3.19
CA ARG A 114 14.86 6.17 4.55
C ARG A 114 13.76 5.19 4.92
N VAL A 115 13.80 4.64 6.12
CA VAL A 115 12.83 3.64 6.57
C VAL A 115 12.05 4.19 7.75
N GLU A 116 10.73 4.26 7.61
CA GLU A 116 9.79 4.64 8.66
C GLU A 116 9.07 3.39 9.17
N PRO A 117 9.52 2.80 10.30
CA PRO A 117 8.86 1.66 10.91
C PRO A 117 7.54 2.06 11.56
N SER A 118 6.64 1.09 11.73
CA SER A 118 5.37 1.28 12.44
C SER A 118 5.29 0.40 13.68
N ALA A 119 4.29 0.64 14.51
CA ALA A 119 3.94 -0.31 15.56
C ALA A 119 3.52 -1.63 14.89
N PRO A 120 4.14 -2.77 15.24
CA PRO A 120 3.91 -4.05 14.54
C PRO A 120 2.49 -4.60 14.70
N PHE A 121 1.74 -4.11 15.68
CA PHE A 121 0.41 -4.57 16.09
C PHE A 121 -0.46 -3.36 16.47
N GLY A 122 -1.78 -3.54 16.52
CA GLY A 122 -2.73 -2.48 16.87
C GLY A 122 -2.85 -1.32 15.87
N TYR A 123 -2.11 -1.35 14.76
CA TYR A 123 -2.01 -0.22 13.81
C TYR A 123 -3.22 -0.13 12.87
N ARG A 124 -3.93 -1.24 12.64
CA ARG A 124 -4.89 -1.38 11.55
C ARG A 124 -6.25 -0.82 11.96
N ASN A 125 -6.45 0.46 11.67
CA ASN A 125 -7.70 1.20 11.92
C ASN A 125 -8.79 0.90 10.91
N ARG A 126 -8.52 0.22 9.80
CA ARG A 126 -9.52 -0.16 8.78
C ARG A 126 -9.46 -1.65 8.48
N VAL A 127 -10.56 -2.36 8.73
CA VAL A 127 -10.68 -3.81 8.59
C VAL A 127 -11.92 -4.16 7.78
N GLN A 128 -11.78 -5.14 6.89
CA GLN A 128 -12.89 -5.67 6.11
C GLN A 128 -13.20 -7.09 6.58
N PHE A 129 -14.41 -7.30 7.10
CA PHE A 129 -14.88 -8.58 7.63
C PHE A 129 -15.68 -9.36 6.60
N HIS A 130 -15.59 -10.68 6.67
CA HIS A 130 -16.46 -11.61 5.96
C HIS A 130 -17.55 -12.11 6.89
N CYS A 131 -18.79 -12.14 6.40
CA CYS A 131 -19.95 -12.69 7.09
C CYS A 131 -20.06 -14.18 6.83
N PHE A 132 -20.35 -14.98 7.87
CA PHE A 132 -20.68 -16.39 7.67
C PHE A 132 -22.08 -16.53 7.02
N PRO A 133 -22.25 -17.41 6.02
CA PRO A 133 -23.54 -17.61 5.36
C PRO A 133 -24.66 -18.06 6.29
N GLU A 134 -24.35 -18.91 7.27
CA GLU A 134 -25.31 -19.49 8.22
C GLU A 134 -25.70 -18.53 9.35
N ASP A 135 -24.82 -17.58 9.68
CA ASP A 135 -25.07 -16.53 10.68
C ASP A 135 -24.22 -15.31 10.33
N ARG A 136 -24.86 -14.32 9.71
CA ARG A 136 -24.18 -13.10 9.25
C ARG A 136 -23.53 -12.31 10.38
N ARG A 137 -23.96 -12.49 11.65
CA ARG A 137 -23.34 -11.82 12.81
C ARG A 137 -22.04 -12.49 13.25
N LYS A 138 -21.78 -13.72 12.81
CA LYS A 138 -20.44 -14.31 12.94
C LYS A 138 -19.56 -13.71 11.86
N LEU A 139 -18.38 -13.26 12.28
CA LEU A 139 -17.43 -12.56 11.44
C LEU A 139 -16.09 -13.29 11.41
N GLY A 140 -15.42 -13.17 10.28
CA GLY A 140 -14.12 -13.80 10.09
C GLY A 140 -13.31 -13.21 8.96
N PHE A 141 -12.18 -13.86 8.69
CA PHE A 141 -11.34 -13.59 7.53
C PHE A 141 -11.23 -14.83 6.65
N MET A 142 -11.02 -14.62 5.36
CA MET A 142 -10.81 -15.71 4.42
C MET A 142 -9.53 -16.49 4.75
N GLN A 143 -9.60 -17.81 4.66
CA GLN A 143 -8.46 -18.72 4.78
C GLN A 143 -7.45 -18.46 3.65
N ARG A 144 -6.17 -18.59 3.97
CA ARG A 144 -5.07 -18.58 3.01
C ARG A 144 -5.27 -19.71 2.00
N LYS A 145 -5.30 -19.35 0.71
CA LYS A 145 -5.45 -20.30 -0.42
C LYS A 145 -6.69 -21.21 -0.29
N GLY A 146 -7.75 -20.72 0.37
CA GLY A 146 -9.00 -21.45 0.59
C GLY A 146 -10.22 -20.55 0.41
N ILE A 147 -11.39 -21.15 0.58
CA ILE A 147 -12.71 -20.48 0.51
C ILE A 147 -13.41 -20.46 1.87
N GLU A 148 -12.79 -21.04 2.90
CA GLU A 148 -13.32 -21.10 4.26
C GLU A 148 -13.17 -19.73 4.96
N ILE A 149 -14.20 -19.31 5.68
CA ILE A 149 -14.12 -18.16 6.57
C ILE A 149 -13.64 -18.66 7.95
N LEU A 150 -12.53 -18.11 8.43
CA LEU A 150 -12.00 -18.43 9.75
C LEU A 150 -12.64 -17.52 10.80
N PRO A 151 -13.26 -18.08 11.85
CA PRO A 151 -13.94 -17.29 12.87
C PRO A 151 -12.92 -16.45 13.63
N LEU A 152 -13.23 -15.16 13.80
CA LEU A 152 -12.33 -14.20 14.40
C LEU A 152 -12.85 -13.74 15.77
N LYS A 153 -12.05 -13.96 16.82
CA LYS A 153 -12.32 -13.40 18.15
C LYS A 153 -11.57 -12.09 18.39
N GLU A 154 -10.36 -12.01 17.87
CA GLU A 154 -9.45 -10.88 18.01
C GLU A 154 -8.42 -10.93 16.88
N CYS A 155 -7.98 -9.75 16.44
CA CYS A 155 -6.94 -9.60 15.44
C CYS A 155 -5.82 -8.73 16.03
N PRO A 156 -4.62 -9.28 16.30
CA PRO A 156 -3.53 -8.51 16.92
C PRO A 156 -3.12 -7.27 16.16
N VAL A 157 -3.27 -7.24 14.83
CA VAL A 157 -2.94 -6.05 14.03
C VAL A 157 -4.04 -5.00 14.01
N ALA A 158 -5.29 -5.33 14.40
CA ALA A 158 -6.41 -4.41 14.39
C ALA A 158 -6.39 -3.44 15.58
N ASP A 159 -6.88 -2.22 15.33
CA ASP A 159 -7.07 -1.22 16.37
C ASP A 159 -7.94 -1.74 17.53
N MET A 160 -7.67 -1.28 18.75
CA MET A 160 -8.38 -1.73 19.95
C MET A 160 -9.88 -1.47 19.87
N GLY A 161 -10.33 -0.38 19.25
CA GLY A 161 -11.76 -0.08 19.07
C GLY A 161 -12.46 -1.15 18.22
N ILE A 162 -11.78 -1.69 17.21
CA ILE A 162 -12.28 -2.81 16.39
C ILE A 162 -12.32 -4.10 17.22
N ASN A 163 -11.25 -4.43 17.94
CA ASN A 163 -11.20 -5.64 18.77
C ASN A 163 -12.23 -5.62 19.90
N ASN A 164 -12.45 -4.48 20.54
CA ASN A 164 -13.51 -4.32 21.55
C ASN A 164 -14.90 -4.49 20.92
N ALA A 165 -15.14 -3.88 19.75
CA ALA A 165 -16.41 -4.04 19.05
C ALA A 165 -16.68 -5.49 18.60
N LEU A 166 -15.64 -6.24 18.21
CA LEU A 166 -15.73 -7.68 17.93
C LEU A 166 -16.12 -8.47 19.18
N LYS A 167 -15.41 -8.27 20.29
CA LYS A 167 -15.65 -8.97 21.57
C LYS A 167 -17.04 -8.70 22.14
N GLU A 168 -17.53 -7.47 21.99
CA GLU A 168 -18.84 -7.03 22.48
C GLU A 168 -19.99 -7.33 21.50
N GLY A 169 -19.70 -7.85 20.30
CA GLY A 169 -20.72 -8.14 19.29
C GLY A 169 -21.41 -6.89 18.72
N ARG A 170 -20.74 -5.72 18.76
CA ARG A 170 -21.27 -4.44 18.26
C ARG A 170 -21.14 -4.26 16.74
N ILE A 171 -20.35 -5.10 16.09
CA ILE A 171 -20.15 -5.02 14.64
C ILE A 171 -21.34 -5.67 13.92
N VAL A 172 -22.21 -4.82 13.37
CA VAL A 172 -23.38 -5.25 12.60
C VAL A 172 -23.04 -5.21 11.10
N PRO A 173 -23.24 -6.31 10.36
CA PRO A 173 -23.11 -6.29 8.91
C PRO A 173 -24.23 -5.49 8.23
N PRO A 174 -23.94 -4.78 7.13
CA PRO A 174 -24.98 -4.21 6.28
C PRO A 174 -25.88 -5.30 5.65
N PRO A 175 -27.15 -4.98 5.33
CA PRO A 175 -28.02 -5.89 4.58
C PRO A 175 -27.38 -6.30 3.25
N GLN A 176 -27.51 -7.58 2.89
CA GLN A 176 -27.15 -8.13 1.58
C GLN A 176 -25.66 -8.00 1.16
N LYS A 177 -24.76 -7.65 2.08
CA LYS A 177 -23.30 -7.63 1.84
C LYS A 177 -22.60 -8.74 2.60
N ASP A 178 -21.93 -9.65 1.90
CA ASP A 178 -21.18 -10.75 2.56
C ASP A 178 -19.81 -10.32 3.07
N ARG A 179 -19.44 -9.07 2.74
CA ARG A 179 -18.20 -8.44 3.16
C ARG A 179 -18.41 -6.96 3.35
N PHE A 180 -17.86 -6.40 4.43
CA PHE A 180 -18.04 -5.00 4.77
C PHE A 180 -16.90 -4.46 5.61
N THR A 181 -16.75 -3.14 5.62
CA THR A 181 -15.65 -2.42 6.24
C THR A 181 -16.07 -1.79 7.56
N VAL A 182 -15.15 -1.85 8.51
CA VAL A 182 -15.19 -1.14 9.79
C VAL A 182 -13.91 -0.31 9.90
N TYR A 183 -14.07 0.90 10.41
CA TYR A 183 -12.99 1.80 10.77
C TYR A 183 -13.06 2.12 12.27
N SER A 184 -11.90 2.16 12.95
CA SER A 184 -11.81 2.74 14.29
C SER A 184 -10.46 3.41 14.53
N ARG A 185 -10.49 4.64 15.05
CA ARG A 185 -9.33 5.37 15.56
C ARG A 185 -9.77 6.54 16.43
N GLY A 186 -9.09 6.78 17.54
CA GLY A 186 -9.23 8.04 18.30
C GLY A 186 -10.66 8.33 18.77
N GLY A 187 -11.41 7.29 19.15
CA GLY A 187 -12.83 7.39 19.53
C GLY A 187 -13.81 7.38 18.36
N THR A 188 -13.37 7.64 17.13
CA THR A 188 -14.20 7.46 15.93
C THR A 188 -14.37 5.98 15.65
N PHE A 189 -15.62 5.57 15.40
CA PHE A 189 -15.98 4.22 14.96
C PHE A 189 -16.98 4.32 13.81
N LEU A 190 -16.60 3.84 12.62
CA LEU A 190 -17.44 3.84 11.43
C LEU A 190 -17.63 2.41 10.92
N SER A 191 -18.80 2.10 10.41
CA SER A 191 -19.11 0.79 9.84
C SER A 191 -20.09 0.94 8.69
N GLU A 192 -19.89 0.20 7.60
CA GLU A 192 -20.85 0.14 6.51
C GLU A 192 -22.24 -0.39 6.94
N GLY A 193 -22.31 -1.16 8.04
CA GLY A 193 -23.57 -1.64 8.61
C GLY A 193 -24.18 -0.73 9.68
N GLY A 194 -23.58 0.43 9.94
CA GLY A 194 -24.06 1.43 10.90
C GLY A 194 -23.78 2.84 10.39
N GLN A 195 -23.16 3.68 11.23
CA GLN A 195 -22.67 4.97 10.77
C GLN A 195 -21.45 4.77 9.87
N SER A 196 -21.61 4.89 8.56
CA SER A 196 -20.50 4.69 7.61
C SER A 196 -19.64 5.93 7.44
N ARG A 197 -20.22 7.12 7.60
CA ARG A 197 -19.58 8.41 7.34
C ARG A 197 -19.29 9.17 8.62
N GLY A 198 -18.09 9.76 8.69
CA GLY A 198 -17.68 10.57 9.83
C GLY A 198 -16.33 11.23 9.61
N LYS A 199 -15.93 12.02 10.60
CA LYS A 199 -14.66 12.74 10.59
C LYS A 199 -13.59 11.95 11.32
N VAL A 200 -12.38 11.97 10.78
CA VAL A 200 -11.18 11.40 11.39
C VAL A 200 -10.14 12.48 11.57
N SER A 201 -9.47 12.48 12.72
CA SER A 201 -8.39 13.42 13.00
C SER A 201 -7.08 12.87 12.45
N LEU A 202 -6.39 13.68 11.65
CA LEU A 202 -5.03 13.47 11.15
C LEU A 202 -4.24 14.74 11.39
N LEU A 203 -3.12 14.68 12.11
CA LEU A 203 -2.29 15.84 12.46
C LEU A 203 -3.13 17.02 13.02
N GLY A 204 -4.16 16.72 13.82
CA GLY A 204 -5.06 17.72 14.42
C GLY A 204 -6.09 18.35 13.46
N LYS A 205 -6.10 17.99 12.17
CA LYS A 205 -7.14 18.40 11.21
C LYS A 205 -8.16 17.28 11.02
N GLU A 206 -9.42 17.66 10.80
CA GLU A 206 -10.48 16.70 10.50
C GLU A 206 -10.58 16.44 9.00
N ILE A 207 -10.60 15.15 8.62
CA ILE A 207 -10.92 14.68 7.28
C ILE A 207 -12.23 13.91 7.31
N LEU A 208 -13.15 14.23 6.41
CA LEU A 208 -14.37 13.49 6.21
C LEU A 208 -14.09 12.23 5.38
N MET A 209 -14.55 11.09 5.86
CA MET A 209 -14.45 9.81 5.17
C MET A 209 -15.76 9.02 5.25
N ASP A 210 -15.89 8.03 4.37
CA ASP A 210 -16.92 7.01 4.44
C ASP A 210 -16.27 5.63 4.42
N ALA A 211 -16.71 4.71 5.29
CA ALA A 211 -16.23 3.33 5.36
C ALA A 211 -16.38 2.58 4.03
N GLN A 212 -17.29 3.02 3.15
CA GLN A 212 -17.53 2.45 1.82
C GLN A 212 -16.47 2.84 0.79
N VAL A 213 -15.72 3.93 1.02
CA VAL A 213 -14.60 4.33 0.15
C VAL A 213 -13.26 3.92 0.76
N PHE A 214 -12.21 3.95 -0.05
CA PHE A 214 -10.88 3.67 0.44
C PHE A 214 -10.38 4.78 1.37
N PHE A 215 -9.69 4.37 2.43
CA PHE A 215 -8.92 5.22 3.32
C PHE A 215 -7.75 4.41 3.86
N GLN A 216 -6.62 5.06 4.16
CA GLN A 216 -5.43 4.35 4.61
C GLN A 216 -5.68 3.59 5.91
N SER A 217 -5.22 2.34 5.97
CA SER A 217 -5.52 1.45 7.10
C SER A 217 -4.56 1.60 8.27
N ASN A 218 -3.50 2.39 8.12
CA ASN A 218 -2.53 2.73 9.16
C ASN A 218 -2.36 4.25 9.18
N ALA A 219 -3.06 4.89 10.10
CA ALA A 219 -3.24 6.32 10.05
C ALA A 219 -2.12 7.05 10.79
N ALA A 220 -1.38 6.37 11.69
CA ALA A 220 -0.13 6.89 12.23
C ALA A 220 0.94 6.98 11.12
N MET A 221 1.06 5.95 10.27
CA MET A 221 1.96 6.01 9.10
C MET A 221 1.49 7.01 8.05
N LEU A 222 0.17 7.17 7.85
CA LEU A 222 -0.35 8.24 7.01
C LEU A 222 0.07 9.62 7.54
N GLU A 223 0.01 9.86 8.85
CA GLU A 223 0.47 11.14 9.43
C GLU A 223 1.96 11.39 9.17
N THR A 224 2.82 10.38 9.38
CA THR A 224 4.25 10.49 9.05
C THR A 224 4.47 10.79 7.56
N LEU A 225 3.75 10.09 6.67
CA LEU A 225 3.80 10.37 5.23
C LEU A 225 3.33 11.80 4.89
N LEU A 226 2.30 12.30 5.58
CA LEU A 226 1.78 13.66 5.37
C LEU A 226 2.81 14.72 5.80
N GLU A 227 3.47 14.55 6.93
CA GLU A 227 4.54 15.46 7.39
C GLU A 227 5.69 15.53 6.37
N ASP A 228 6.11 14.37 5.85
CA ASP A 228 7.14 14.30 4.82
C ASP A 228 6.72 14.97 3.51
N LEU A 229 5.48 14.72 3.06
CA LEU A 229 4.92 15.35 1.87
C LEU A 229 4.77 16.87 2.03
N GLN A 230 4.46 17.36 3.24
CA GLN A 230 4.43 18.80 3.53
C GLN A 230 5.83 19.42 3.35
N ALA A 231 6.86 18.82 3.94
CA ALA A 231 8.24 19.27 3.79
C ALA A 231 8.76 19.21 2.34
N ILE A 232 8.25 18.27 1.53
CA ILE A 232 8.55 18.21 0.09
C ILE A 232 7.81 19.32 -0.66
N ALA A 233 6.51 19.51 -0.40
CA ALA A 233 5.68 20.52 -1.04
C ALA A 233 6.16 21.96 -0.75
N GLU A 234 6.81 22.21 0.39
CA GLU A 234 7.46 23.49 0.71
C GLU A 234 8.57 23.88 -0.26
N LYS A 235 9.19 22.91 -0.94
CA LYS A 235 10.26 23.13 -1.93
C LYS A 235 9.73 23.42 -3.34
N ALA A 236 8.40 23.37 -3.53
CA ALA A 236 7.77 23.56 -4.82
C ALA A 236 7.67 25.03 -5.22
N ASP A 237 7.35 25.26 -6.49
CA ASP A 237 6.94 26.57 -6.98
C ASP A 237 5.48 26.85 -6.57
N HIS A 238 5.28 27.76 -5.62
CA HIS A 238 3.96 28.14 -5.11
C HIS A 238 3.27 29.21 -5.96
N GLU A 239 3.88 29.71 -7.04
CA GLU A 239 3.20 30.56 -8.03
C GLU A 239 2.33 29.72 -8.99
N LEU A 240 2.58 28.41 -9.06
CA LEU A 240 1.91 27.46 -9.93
C LEU A 240 0.93 26.54 -9.17
N PRO A 241 -0.11 26.00 -9.83
CA PRO A 241 -1.02 25.03 -9.23
C PRO A 241 -0.33 23.76 -8.71
N MET A 242 -0.99 23.08 -7.77
CA MET A 242 -0.63 21.71 -7.34
C MET A 242 -1.62 20.69 -7.92
N GLY A 243 -1.11 19.52 -8.31
CA GLY A 243 -1.92 18.36 -8.67
C GLY A 243 -1.95 17.29 -7.56
N ASP A 244 -3.13 16.80 -7.23
CA ASP A 244 -3.35 15.59 -6.41
C ASP A 244 -4.02 14.54 -7.31
N MET A 245 -3.20 13.63 -7.85
CA MET A 245 -3.66 12.61 -8.79
C MET A 245 -3.96 11.32 -8.04
N TYR A 246 -5.11 10.70 -8.36
CA TYR A 246 -5.68 9.58 -7.60
C TYR A 246 -6.01 10.00 -6.16
N CYS A 247 -6.63 11.19 -6.02
CA CYS A 247 -6.72 11.89 -4.74
C CYS A 247 -7.63 11.22 -3.70
N GLY A 248 -8.44 10.24 -4.09
CA GLY A 248 -9.40 9.58 -3.21
C GLY A 248 -10.34 10.59 -2.55
N VAL A 249 -10.24 10.72 -1.23
CA VAL A 249 -11.04 11.67 -0.44
C VAL A 249 -10.39 13.05 -0.30
N GLY A 250 -9.36 13.35 -1.09
CA GLY A 250 -8.67 14.64 -1.10
C GLY A 250 -7.77 14.86 0.11
N THR A 251 -7.22 13.78 0.69
CA THR A 251 -6.36 13.88 1.87
C THR A 251 -5.14 14.75 1.58
N PHE A 252 -4.38 14.48 0.52
CA PHE A 252 -3.17 15.25 0.23
C PHE A 252 -3.48 16.69 -0.15
N ALA A 253 -4.47 16.95 -1.02
CA ALA A 253 -4.95 18.30 -1.32
C ALA A 253 -5.25 19.12 -0.04
N ASN A 254 -5.95 18.54 0.94
CA ASN A 254 -6.30 19.26 2.16
C ASN A 254 -5.10 19.58 3.07
N PHE A 255 -4.06 18.73 3.08
CA PHE A 255 -2.87 18.93 3.93
C PHE A 255 -1.77 19.75 3.26
N LEU A 256 -1.64 19.65 1.94
CA LEU A 256 -0.54 20.21 1.16
C LEU A 256 -0.94 21.45 0.36
N GLY A 257 -2.22 21.59 0.03
CA GLY A 257 -2.69 22.55 -0.97
C GLY A 257 -2.72 24.02 -0.56
N GLY A 258 -2.64 24.32 0.74
CA GLY A 258 -2.80 25.69 1.27
C GLY A 258 -1.88 26.76 0.66
N PRO A 259 -0.59 26.48 0.38
CA PRO A 259 0.32 27.43 -0.25
C PRO A 259 0.10 27.66 -1.75
N PHE A 260 -0.67 26.81 -2.44
CA PHE A 260 -0.81 26.86 -3.89
C PHE A 260 -2.05 27.67 -4.33
N PRO A 261 -2.00 28.37 -5.48
CA PRO A 261 -3.08 29.25 -5.93
C PRO A 261 -4.33 28.48 -6.39
N SER A 262 -4.18 27.24 -6.87
CA SER A 262 -5.29 26.35 -7.18
C SER A 262 -4.85 24.89 -7.19
N LEU A 263 -5.79 23.97 -7.03
CA LEU A 263 -5.54 22.54 -6.99
C LEU A 263 -6.28 21.79 -8.11
N ASP A 264 -5.60 20.81 -8.72
CA ASP A 264 -6.20 19.84 -9.64
C ASP A 264 -6.34 18.49 -8.96
N LEU A 265 -7.57 18.03 -8.75
CA LEU A 265 -7.89 16.78 -8.07
C LEU A 265 -8.47 15.77 -9.07
N LEU A 266 -7.74 14.69 -9.34
CA LEU A 266 -8.15 13.62 -10.24
C LEU A 266 -8.51 12.36 -9.46
N GLU A 267 -9.74 11.85 -9.62
CA GLU A 267 -10.20 10.61 -9.01
C GLU A 267 -11.35 10.00 -9.85
N GLU A 268 -11.22 8.73 -10.21
CA GLU A 268 -12.23 8.02 -11.01
C GLU A 268 -13.48 7.67 -10.18
N ASN A 269 -13.29 7.36 -8.90
CA ASN A 269 -14.37 7.06 -7.97
C ASN A 269 -15.13 8.33 -7.56
N LYS A 270 -16.30 8.53 -8.17
CA LYS A 270 -17.18 9.67 -7.92
C LYS A 270 -17.58 9.83 -6.44
N ALA A 271 -17.73 8.74 -5.69
CA ALA A 271 -18.08 8.80 -4.27
C ALA A 271 -16.91 9.32 -3.42
N ALA A 272 -15.68 8.91 -3.74
CA ALA A 272 -14.48 9.43 -3.10
C ALA A 272 -14.26 10.92 -3.46
N LEU A 273 -14.37 11.29 -4.74
CA LEU A 273 -14.23 12.67 -5.19
C LEU A 273 -15.31 13.60 -4.59
N ALA A 274 -16.52 13.10 -4.32
CA ALA A 274 -17.54 13.86 -3.60
C ALA A 274 -17.10 14.22 -2.18
N LEU A 275 -16.43 13.30 -1.47
CA LEU A 275 -15.82 13.59 -0.17
C LEU A 275 -14.63 14.55 -0.31
N ALA A 276 -13.81 14.40 -1.35
CA ALA A 276 -12.72 15.33 -1.64
C ALA A 276 -13.19 16.77 -1.83
N ARG A 277 -14.32 16.98 -2.52
CA ARG A 277 -14.95 18.30 -2.65
C ARG A 277 -15.36 18.91 -1.32
N GLU A 278 -15.76 18.09 -0.36
CA GLU A 278 -16.14 18.57 0.97
C GLU A 278 -14.91 18.85 1.84
N ASN A 279 -13.88 18.01 1.74
CA ASN A 279 -12.63 18.18 2.48
C ASN A 279 -11.82 19.39 1.98
N ALA A 280 -11.83 19.66 0.67
CA ALA A 280 -11.13 20.80 0.08
C ALA A 280 -11.96 22.10 0.07
N ARG A 281 -13.04 22.19 0.85
CA ARG A 281 -13.86 23.41 0.93
C ARG A 281 -13.00 24.59 1.40
N GLY A 282 -13.14 25.72 0.71
CA GLY A 282 -12.35 26.92 0.97
C GLY A 282 -11.05 27.02 0.19
N GLN A 283 -10.70 26.01 -0.62
CA GLN A 283 -9.60 26.05 -1.58
C GLN A 283 -10.14 26.21 -3.01
N GLU A 284 -9.36 26.84 -3.88
CA GLU A 284 -9.69 26.92 -5.31
C GLU A 284 -9.31 25.62 -6.02
N CYS A 285 -10.31 24.80 -6.37
CA CYS A 285 -10.09 23.44 -6.87
C CYS A 285 -10.81 23.17 -8.20
N ARG A 286 -10.15 22.42 -9.09
CA ARG A 286 -10.76 21.75 -10.24
C ARG A 286 -10.79 20.25 -9.98
N PHE A 287 -11.94 19.63 -10.25
CA PHE A 287 -12.18 18.22 -9.91
C PHE A 287 -12.46 17.40 -11.18
N TYR A 288 -11.72 16.31 -11.36
CA TYR A 288 -11.79 15.44 -12.53
C TYR A 288 -12.29 14.05 -12.11
N ALA A 289 -13.57 13.76 -12.40
CA ALA A 289 -14.23 12.47 -12.13
C ALA A 289 -14.07 11.47 -13.28
N ILE A 290 -12.83 11.22 -13.69
CA ILE A 290 -12.47 10.44 -14.89
C ILE A 290 -11.21 9.62 -14.63
N SER A 291 -10.91 8.65 -15.50
CA SER A 291 -9.64 7.92 -15.45
C SER A 291 -8.46 8.79 -15.85
N ASP A 292 -7.25 8.36 -15.48
CA ASP A 292 -5.99 9.00 -15.86
C ASP A 292 -5.81 9.12 -17.39
N ASP A 293 -6.12 8.06 -18.14
CA ASP A 293 -6.11 8.06 -19.60
C ASP A 293 -7.06 9.11 -20.20
N ALA A 294 -8.27 9.21 -19.64
CA ALA A 294 -9.25 10.19 -20.10
C ALA A 294 -8.81 11.61 -19.75
N TRP A 295 -8.21 11.80 -18.57
CA TRP A 295 -7.68 13.08 -18.12
C TRP A 295 -6.57 13.58 -19.04
N VAL A 296 -5.58 12.74 -19.38
CA VAL A 296 -4.50 13.06 -20.32
C VAL A 296 -5.07 13.45 -21.70
N LYS A 297 -6.06 12.71 -22.21
CA LYS A 297 -6.67 12.99 -23.52
C LYS A 297 -7.54 14.25 -23.54
N SER A 298 -8.13 14.62 -22.41
CA SER A 298 -9.16 15.67 -22.35
C SER A 298 -8.63 17.08 -22.62
N ARG A 299 -7.35 17.34 -22.33
CA ARG A 299 -6.75 18.69 -22.33
C ARG A 299 -7.54 19.72 -21.50
N LEU A 300 -8.31 19.26 -20.52
CA LEU A 300 -9.10 20.12 -19.61
C LEU A 300 -8.29 20.68 -18.44
N HIS A 301 -7.01 20.33 -18.35
CA HIS A 301 -6.10 20.74 -17.29
C HIS A 301 -5.10 21.79 -17.81
N LYS A 302 -4.56 22.61 -16.89
CA LYS A 302 -3.45 23.53 -17.22
C LYS A 302 -2.15 22.73 -17.33
N GLU A 303 -1.23 23.11 -18.20
CA GLU A 303 0.01 22.32 -18.43
C GLU A 303 1.14 22.62 -17.43
N ASN A 304 0.96 23.58 -16.51
CA ASN A 304 2.01 24.01 -15.58
C ASN A 304 1.57 23.78 -14.14
N TRP A 305 2.30 22.91 -13.44
CA TRP A 305 2.17 22.69 -12.01
C TRP A 305 3.51 22.88 -11.32
N GLY A 306 3.49 23.49 -10.15
CA GLY A 306 4.68 23.60 -9.31
C GLY A 306 4.98 22.28 -8.60
N PHE A 307 3.94 21.49 -8.33
CA PHE A 307 4.02 20.22 -7.63
C PHE A 307 2.92 19.25 -8.06
N MET A 308 3.24 17.96 -8.10
CA MET A 308 2.22 16.91 -8.10
C MET A 308 2.54 15.86 -7.05
N VAL A 309 1.50 15.40 -6.36
CA VAL A 309 1.49 14.14 -5.62
C VAL A 309 0.64 13.13 -6.38
N ILE A 310 1.14 11.91 -6.52
CA ILE A 310 0.45 10.81 -7.19
C ILE A 310 0.45 9.57 -6.29
N ASP A 311 -0.72 8.95 -6.11
CA ASP A 311 -0.90 7.70 -5.33
C ASP A 311 -1.74 6.69 -6.14
N PRO A 312 -1.19 6.13 -7.24
CA PRO A 312 -1.93 5.27 -8.13
C PRO A 312 -2.32 3.92 -7.49
N PRO A 313 -3.31 3.22 -8.08
CA PRO A 313 -3.62 1.84 -7.69
C PRO A 313 -2.42 0.90 -7.92
N ARG A 314 -2.48 -0.33 -7.40
CA ARG A 314 -1.40 -1.34 -7.47
C ARG A 314 -0.80 -1.56 -8.86
N GLN A 315 -1.59 -1.37 -9.92
CA GLN A 315 -1.13 -1.50 -11.32
C GLN A 315 -0.17 -0.39 -11.77
N GLY A 316 0.02 0.65 -10.95
CA GLY A 316 0.77 1.86 -11.23
C GLY A 316 0.02 2.77 -12.20
N LEU A 317 0.74 3.72 -12.79
CA LEU A 317 0.22 4.67 -13.76
C LEU A 317 -0.10 3.99 -15.10
N SER A 318 -1.09 4.49 -15.83
CA SER A 318 -1.32 4.08 -17.22
C SER A 318 -0.15 4.47 -18.14
N ALA A 319 -0.03 3.83 -19.30
CA ALA A 319 1.02 4.16 -20.27
C ALA A 319 0.92 5.61 -20.78
N LEU A 320 -0.30 6.13 -20.93
CA LEU A 320 -0.52 7.52 -21.35
C LEU A 320 -0.14 8.49 -20.23
N MET A 321 -0.51 8.20 -18.98
CA MET A 321 -0.13 9.04 -17.84
C MET A 321 1.37 9.09 -17.63
N ARG A 322 2.08 7.96 -17.78
CA ARG A 322 3.55 7.95 -17.68
C ARG A 322 4.22 8.75 -18.78
N SER A 323 3.78 8.57 -20.02
CA SER A 323 4.30 9.34 -21.16
C SER A 323 4.04 10.83 -20.97
N TYR A 324 2.82 11.19 -20.52
CA TYR A 324 2.44 12.56 -20.21
C TYR A 324 3.33 13.15 -19.11
N LEU A 325 3.52 12.48 -17.98
CA LEU A 325 4.35 13.00 -16.89
C LEU A 325 5.81 13.15 -17.31
N ALA A 326 6.35 12.18 -18.07
CA ALA A 326 7.70 12.23 -18.59
C ALA A 326 7.93 13.46 -19.49
N GLU A 327 6.94 13.85 -20.30
CA GLU A 327 7.03 15.01 -21.19
C GLU A 327 6.67 16.32 -20.46
N LYS A 328 5.51 16.36 -19.79
CA LYS A 328 4.81 17.56 -19.32
C LYS A 328 4.60 17.64 -17.80
N GLY A 329 5.13 16.71 -17.01
CA GLY A 329 4.94 16.73 -15.56
C GLY A 329 5.61 17.95 -14.85
N PRO A 330 5.35 18.17 -13.56
CA PRO A 330 5.92 19.29 -12.81
C PRO A 330 7.45 19.17 -12.63
N PRO A 331 8.16 20.26 -12.28
CA PRO A 331 9.56 20.17 -11.86
C PRO A 331 9.78 19.27 -10.64
N LEU A 332 8.79 19.20 -9.73
CA LEU A 332 8.81 18.38 -8.52
C LEU A 332 7.60 17.44 -8.46
N LEU A 333 7.86 16.14 -8.33
CA LEU A 333 6.85 15.08 -8.32
C LEU A 333 7.07 14.13 -7.14
N ALA A 334 6.05 13.96 -6.31
CA ALA A 334 6.00 12.96 -5.25
C ALA A 334 5.15 11.75 -5.69
N TYR A 335 5.75 10.57 -5.73
CA TYR A 335 5.07 9.32 -6.10
C TYR A 335 4.97 8.41 -4.88
N VAL A 336 3.74 8.20 -4.40
CA VAL A 336 3.39 7.18 -3.39
C VAL A 336 3.05 5.87 -4.10
N SER A 337 3.67 4.76 -3.71
CA SER A 337 3.41 3.45 -4.32
C SER A 337 3.29 2.34 -3.28
N CYS A 338 2.34 1.43 -3.50
CA CYS A 338 2.16 0.18 -2.76
C CYS A 338 2.69 -1.06 -3.50
N ASP A 339 3.30 -0.89 -4.68
CA ASP A 339 3.90 -1.97 -5.46
C ASP A 339 5.29 -1.54 -6.01
N PRO A 340 6.37 -2.21 -5.59
CA PRO A 340 7.72 -1.81 -5.98
C PRO A 340 8.04 -2.13 -7.46
N ALA A 341 7.36 -3.10 -8.07
CA ALA A 341 7.61 -3.48 -9.46
C ALA A 341 6.99 -2.47 -10.43
N THR A 342 5.75 -2.02 -10.17
CA THR A 342 5.10 -0.99 -10.98
C THR A 342 5.76 0.37 -10.75
N LEU A 343 6.15 0.72 -9.50
CA LEU A 343 6.98 1.89 -9.23
C LEU A 343 8.26 1.87 -10.07
N ALA A 344 8.97 0.74 -10.10
CA ALA A 344 10.23 0.63 -10.85
C ALA A 344 10.02 0.79 -12.37
N ARG A 345 8.97 0.19 -12.93
CA ARG A 345 8.56 0.39 -14.33
C ARG A 345 8.29 1.86 -14.61
N ASP A 346 7.53 2.53 -13.75
CA ASP A 346 7.10 3.90 -13.96
C ASP A 346 8.28 4.87 -13.83
N SER A 347 9.14 4.64 -12.83
CA SER A 347 10.37 5.40 -12.60
C SER A 347 11.28 5.37 -13.84
N LYS A 348 11.35 4.25 -14.56
CA LYS A 348 12.14 4.13 -15.80
C LYS A 348 11.66 5.05 -16.90
N GLU A 349 10.34 5.19 -17.05
CA GLU A 349 9.76 6.09 -18.04
C GLU A 349 9.93 7.56 -17.63
N LEU A 350 9.74 7.89 -16.35
CA LEU A 350 10.02 9.22 -15.81
C LEU A 350 11.49 9.62 -16.00
N ALA A 351 12.43 8.70 -15.75
CA ALA A 351 13.86 8.93 -15.94
C ALA A 351 14.22 9.23 -17.40
N ARG A 352 13.54 8.58 -18.36
CA ARG A 352 13.69 8.89 -19.79
C ARG A 352 13.18 10.30 -20.15
N GLY A 353 12.20 10.80 -19.39
CA GLY A 353 11.69 12.17 -19.46
C GLY A 353 12.51 13.21 -18.69
N GLY A 354 13.71 12.86 -18.23
CA GLY A 354 14.63 13.79 -17.57
C GLY A 354 14.42 13.95 -16.06
N TYR A 355 13.54 13.18 -15.42
CA TYR A 355 13.48 13.15 -13.97
C TYR A 355 14.65 12.40 -13.36
N ALA A 356 15.15 12.89 -12.24
CA ALA A 356 16.03 12.15 -11.35
C ALA A 356 15.29 11.77 -10.07
N LEU A 357 15.40 10.51 -9.65
CA LEU A 357 14.97 10.06 -8.33
C LEU A 357 15.93 10.61 -7.28
N LYS A 358 15.46 11.55 -6.46
CA LYS A 358 16.29 12.25 -5.46
C LYS A 358 16.19 11.65 -4.07
N GLU A 359 14.97 11.33 -3.66
CA GLU A 359 14.69 10.79 -2.33
C GLU A 359 13.82 9.53 -2.47
N LEU A 360 14.07 8.55 -1.62
CA LEU A 360 13.30 7.32 -1.55
C LEU A 360 13.08 6.94 -0.08
N SER A 361 11.82 6.79 0.30
CA SER A 361 11.41 6.39 1.64
C SER A 361 10.54 5.14 1.56
N LEU A 362 10.69 4.25 2.54
CA LEU A 362 9.86 3.08 2.77
C LEU A 362 9.07 3.32 4.05
N TYR A 363 7.74 3.22 3.98
CA TYR A 363 6.85 3.32 5.12
C TYR A 363 6.25 1.96 5.37
N ASP A 364 6.38 1.45 6.59
CA ASP A 364 5.76 0.18 6.94
C ASP A 364 4.28 0.36 7.29
N PHE A 365 3.42 0.63 6.29
CA PHE A 365 1.98 0.76 6.50
C PHE A 365 1.33 -0.55 6.97
N TYR A 366 1.87 -1.70 6.54
CA TYR A 366 1.33 -3.01 6.89
C TYR A 366 2.42 -3.95 7.46
N PRO A 367 2.85 -3.72 8.71
CA PRO A 367 3.66 -4.67 9.46
C PRO A 367 3.02 -6.07 9.45
N GLN A 368 3.83 -7.13 9.62
CA GLN A 368 3.38 -8.53 9.58
C GLN A 368 2.88 -9.02 8.22
N THR A 369 2.94 -8.18 7.19
CA THR A 369 2.59 -8.50 5.81
C THR A 369 3.76 -8.16 4.88
N ALA A 370 3.71 -8.68 3.65
CA ALA A 370 4.71 -8.40 2.62
C ALA A 370 4.41 -7.16 1.77
N HIS A 371 3.40 -6.37 2.14
CA HIS A 371 3.12 -5.10 1.47
C HIS A 371 4.26 -4.11 1.73
N ILE A 372 4.55 -3.30 0.73
CA ILE A 372 5.61 -2.31 0.73
C ILE A 372 4.99 -1.02 0.24
N GLU A 373 4.98 -0.01 1.10
CA GLU A 373 4.58 1.33 0.76
C GLU A 373 5.82 2.21 0.71
N SER A 374 5.91 3.05 -0.31
CA SER A 374 7.08 3.87 -0.57
C SER A 374 6.70 5.24 -1.09
N LEU A 375 7.54 6.23 -0.78
CA LEU A 375 7.50 7.56 -1.36
C LEU A 375 8.78 7.77 -2.18
N SER A 376 8.61 8.11 -3.45
CA SER A 376 9.71 8.47 -4.35
C SER A 376 9.57 9.94 -4.74
N VAL A 377 10.61 10.74 -4.52
CA VAL A 377 10.64 12.15 -4.91
C VAL A 377 11.47 12.29 -6.16
N PHE A 378 10.82 12.72 -7.23
CA PHE A 378 11.43 12.98 -8.52
C PHE A 378 11.56 14.48 -8.74
N SER A 379 12.69 14.90 -9.28
CA SER A 379 12.89 16.28 -9.72
C SER A 379 13.42 16.32 -11.14
N ARG A 380 12.99 17.29 -11.94
CA ARG A 380 13.60 17.64 -13.22
C ARG A 380 13.89 19.14 -13.28
N ASN A 381 14.80 19.54 -14.15
CA ASN A 381 15.01 20.97 -14.39
C ASN A 381 13.70 21.55 -14.96
N GLY A 382 13.22 22.66 -14.39
CA GLY A 382 12.05 23.36 -14.91
C GLY A 382 12.35 23.86 -16.32
N GLY A 383 11.87 23.15 -17.33
CA GLY A 383 12.02 23.54 -18.73
C GLY A 383 11.06 24.68 -19.03
N SER A 384 11.55 25.91 -18.96
CA SER A 384 11.07 26.99 -19.83
C SER A 384 11.61 26.73 -21.23
N ASP A 385 11.07 25.73 -21.94
CA ASP A 385 11.27 25.62 -23.38
C ASP A 385 10.31 26.61 -24.06
N GLU A 386 10.71 27.89 -24.06
CA GLU A 386 10.29 28.80 -25.12
C GLU A 386 11.05 28.40 -26.39
N GLY A 387 10.34 27.74 -27.31
CA GLY A 387 10.78 27.43 -28.67
C GLY A 387 9.64 27.60 -29.64
#